data_AF-A0AAN1IEX9-F1
#
_entry.id   AF-A0AAN1IEX9-F1
#
_cell.length_a   1.000
_cell.length_b   1.000
_cell.length_c   1.000
_cell.angle_alpha   90.00
_cell.angle_beta   90.00
_cell.angle_gamma   90.00
#
_symmetry.space_group_name_H-M   'P 1'
#
loop_
_entity.id
_entity.type
_entity.pdbx_description
1 polymer ?
#
loop_
_entity_poly.entity_id
_entity_poly.type
_entity_poly.pdbx_seq_one_letter_code
_entity_poly.pdbx_strand_id
1 'polypeptide(L)'
;MNMADRIQYLRKSKGISQEELADKVGVSRQAVSKWESEQSTPDLEKIIIMSDFFGVTTDYILKGIEPVADKEQKIKSLRVRYFIYHQQLLLLLGCFVHLVIGMQNKQWKQFGVQ
;
A
#
# COMPACT_ATOMS: atom_id res chain seq x y z
N MET A 1 16.23 15.11 14.82
CA MET A 1 14.81 14.95 15.23
C MET A 1 14.74 13.89 16.30
N ASN A 2 14.16 14.22 17.45
CA ASN A 2 13.81 13.26 18.50
C ASN A 2 12.39 12.69 18.24
N MET A 3 11.87 11.90 19.19
CA MET A 3 10.53 11.30 19.05
C MET A 3 9.42 12.35 19.06
N ALA A 4 9.53 13.39 19.89
CA ALA A 4 8.57 14.48 19.97
C ALA A 4 8.46 15.22 18.63
N ASP A 5 9.60 15.56 18.02
CA ASP A 5 9.67 16.16 16.69
C ASP A 5 8.97 15.30 15.64
N ARG A 6 9.17 13.98 15.68
CA ARG A 6 8.59 13.04 14.72
C ARG A 6 7.08 12.90 14.88
N ILE A 7 6.59 12.80 16.12
CA ILE A 7 5.14 12.79 16.40
C ILE A 7 4.50 14.07 15.87
N GLN A 8 5.10 15.22 16.18
CA GLN A 8 4.60 16.51 15.71
C GLN A 8 4.66 16.62 14.18
N TYR A 9 5.74 16.14 13.56
CA TYR A 9 5.90 16.13 12.11
C TYR A 9 4.81 15.28 11.43
N LEU A 10 4.60 14.05 11.89
CA LEU A 10 3.57 13.14 11.37
C LEU A 10 2.15 13.72 11.52
N ARG A 11 1.89 14.37 12.66
CA ARG A 11 0.62 15.04 12.90
C ARG A 11 0.40 16.20 11.91
N LYS A 12 1.41 17.06 11.76
CA LYS A 12 1.37 18.21 10.84
C LYS A 12 1.31 17.79 9.38
N SER A 13 1.98 16.70 8.98
CA SER A 13 1.94 16.20 7.60
C SER A 13 0.57 15.65 7.22
N LYS A 14 -0.20 15.12 8.19
CA LYS A 14 -1.63 14.80 8.01
C LYS A 14 -2.57 16.00 8.13
N GLY A 15 -2.09 17.17 8.54
CA GLY A 15 -2.91 18.38 8.69
C GLY A 15 -3.90 18.35 9.86
N ILE A 16 -3.69 17.49 10.85
CA ILE A 16 -4.60 17.34 12.00
C ILE A 16 -4.11 18.09 13.24
N SER A 17 -5.04 18.46 14.11
CA SER A 17 -4.81 19.07 15.42
C SER A 17 -4.35 18.05 16.47
N GLN A 18 -3.85 18.54 17.61
CA GLN A 18 -3.48 17.67 18.74
C GLN A 18 -4.70 16.97 19.34
N GLU A 19 -5.88 17.60 19.31
CA GLU A 19 -7.14 17.01 19.76
C GLU A 19 -7.50 15.81 18.88
N GLU A 20 -7.48 15.99 17.55
CA GLU A 20 -7.79 14.91 16.61
C GLU A 20 -6.82 13.74 16.72
N LEU A 21 -5.53 13.99 16.94
CA LEU A 21 -4.57 12.91 17.20
C LEU A 21 -4.91 12.17 18.50
N ALA A 22 -5.28 12.92 19.56
CA ALA A 22 -5.63 12.36 20.85
C ALA A 22 -6.86 11.44 20.75
N ASP A 23 -7.90 11.89 20.03
CA ASP A 23 -9.09 11.10 19.74
C ASP A 23 -8.77 9.80 18.99
N LYS A 24 -7.84 9.87 18.02
CA LYS A 24 -7.44 8.69 17.22
C LYS A 24 -6.68 7.65 18.03
N VAL A 25 -5.86 8.06 18.99
CA VAL A 25 -5.04 7.15 19.80
C VAL A 25 -5.65 6.83 21.17
N GLY A 26 -6.82 7.41 21.48
CA GLY A 26 -7.57 7.16 22.70
C GLY A 26 -6.88 7.71 23.95
N VAL A 27 -6.44 8.97 23.90
CA VAL A 27 -5.83 9.69 25.03
C VAL A 27 -6.37 11.12 25.11
N SER A 28 -5.98 11.88 26.13
CA SER A 28 -6.32 13.30 26.21
C SER A 28 -5.41 14.15 25.31
N ARG A 29 -5.91 15.29 24.80
CA ARG A 29 -5.08 16.28 24.10
C ARG A 29 -3.84 16.70 24.89
N GLN A 30 -3.95 16.78 26.21
CA GLN A 30 -2.84 17.11 27.10
C GLN A 30 -1.72 16.06 27.04
N ALA A 31 -2.04 14.76 26.89
CA ALA A 31 -1.04 13.72 26.70
C ALA A 31 -0.26 13.94 25.40
N VAL A 32 -0.96 14.19 24.28
CA VAL A 32 -0.33 14.51 22.99
C VAL A 32 0.56 15.75 23.09
N SER A 33 0.08 16.81 23.76
CA SER A 33 0.89 18.02 23.97
C SER A 33 2.17 17.71 24.74
N LYS A 34 2.11 16.88 25.78
CA LYS A 34 3.28 16.49 26.56
C LYS A 34 4.26 15.63 25.76
N TRP A 35 3.76 14.77 24.86
CA TRP A 35 4.60 13.99 23.96
C TRP A 35 5.33 14.88 22.96
N GLU A 36 4.65 15.84 22.36
CA GLU A 36 5.23 16.80 21.39
C GLU A 36 6.18 17.82 22.05
N SER A 37 6.15 17.95 23.38
CA SER A 37 7.02 18.85 24.14
C SER A 37 8.03 18.11 25.04
N GLU A 38 8.26 16.82 24.80
CA GLU A 38 9.23 15.97 25.55
C GLU A 38 8.97 15.86 27.07
N GLN A 39 7.78 16.23 27.55
CA GLN A 39 7.43 16.15 28.96
C GLN A 39 7.00 14.74 29.39
N SER A 40 6.66 13.88 28.44
CA SER A 40 6.34 12.47 28.68
C SER A 40 6.52 11.66 27.40
N THR A 41 6.54 10.33 27.51
CA THR A 41 6.61 9.44 26.36
C THR A 41 5.30 8.67 26.19
N PRO A 42 4.84 8.45 24.94
CA PRO A 42 3.75 7.52 24.68
C PRO A 42 4.18 6.10 25.09
N ASP A 43 3.24 5.31 25.59
CA ASP A 43 3.47 3.90 25.84
C ASP A 43 3.54 3.09 24.53
N LEU A 44 3.90 1.82 24.65
CA LEU A 44 4.05 0.92 23.49
C LEU A 44 2.75 0.77 22.70
N GLU A 45 1.60 0.70 23.38
CA GLU A 45 0.30 0.57 22.73
C GLU A 45 0.01 1.81 21.87
N LYS A 46 0.26 3.01 22.41
CA LYS A 46 0.06 4.26 21.65
C LYS A 46 1.04 4.38 20.48
N ILE A 47 2.26 3.88 20.63
CA ILE A 47 3.22 3.83 19.51
C ILE A 47 2.71 2.93 18.38
N ILE A 48 2.15 1.75 18.70
CA ILE A 48 1.57 0.84 17.71
C ILE A 48 0.37 1.49 17.01
N ILE A 49 -0.56 2.07 17.78
CA ILE A 49 -1.73 2.75 17.20
C ILE A 49 -1.31 3.90 16.29
N MET A 50 -0.32 4.70 16.71
CA MET A 50 0.25 5.77 15.88
C MET A 50 0.92 5.22 14.62
N SER A 51 1.68 4.13 14.71
CA SER A 51 2.35 3.55 13.54
C SER A 51 1.34 3.12 12.48
N ASP A 52 0.25 2.49 12.89
CA ASP A 52 -0.84 2.09 12.00
C ASP A 52 -1.58 3.30 11.43
N PHE A 53 -1.89 4.28 12.28
CA PHE A 53 -2.60 5.48 11.86
C PHE A 53 -1.82 6.33 10.86
N PHE A 54 -0.51 6.47 11.05
CA PHE A 54 0.37 7.25 10.18
C PHE A 54 0.92 6.44 8.99
N GLY A 55 0.80 5.12 8.99
CA GLY A 55 1.35 4.25 7.94
C GLY A 55 2.87 4.21 7.95
N VAL A 56 3.47 4.29 9.15
CA VAL A 56 4.92 4.23 9.37
C VAL A 56 5.27 3.05 10.27
N THR A 57 6.55 2.72 10.42
CA THR A 57 6.97 1.70 11.38
C THR A 57 7.10 2.29 12.79
N THR A 58 6.98 1.44 13.80
CA THR A 58 7.29 1.83 15.20
C THR A 58 8.75 2.26 15.34
N ASP A 59 9.69 1.63 14.60
CA ASP A 59 11.10 2.05 14.54
C ASP A 59 11.28 3.47 14.01
N TYR A 60 10.45 3.93 13.07
CA TYR A 60 10.50 5.32 12.63
C TYR A 60 10.12 6.27 13.78
N ILE A 61 9.02 5.99 14.48
CA ILE A 61 8.58 6.82 15.61
C ILE A 61 9.64 6.84 16.72
N LEU A 62 10.16 5.67 17.09
CA LEU A 62 11.10 5.48 18.20
C LEU A 62 12.52 5.96 17.89
N LYS A 63 13.08 5.57 16.75
CA LYS A 63 14.50 5.75 16.40
C LYS A 63 14.72 6.70 15.23
N GLY A 64 13.68 7.06 14.49
CA GLY A 64 13.80 7.85 13.26
C GLY A 64 14.38 7.06 12.09
N ILE A 65 14.38 5.73 12.18
CA ILE A 65 14.80 4.86 11.08
C ILE A 65 13.65 4.84 10.08
N GLU A 66 13.79 5.54 8.96
CA GLU A 66 12.83 5.42 7.88
C GLU A 66 12.76 3.95 7.46
N PRO A 67 11.55 3.35 7.39
CA PRO A 67 11.45 2.08 6.70
C PRO A 67 12.00 2.31 5.30
N VAL A 68 12.95 1.48 4.89
CA VAL A 68 13.36 1.41 3.48
C VAL A 68 12.08 1.11 2.74
N ALA A 69 11.49 2.13 2.10
CA ALA A 69 10.29 1.95 1.33
C ALA A 69 10.62 0.83 0.35
N ASP A 70 9.99 -0.32 0.51
CA ASP A 70 10.30 -1.50 -0.28
C ASP A 70 9.65 -1.34 -1.67
N LYS A 71 10.12 -0.31 -2.37
CA LYS A 71 9.82 0.01 -3.75
C LYS A 71 10.18 -1.20 -4.60
N GLU A 72 11.21 -1.96 -4.23
CA GLU A 72 11.60 -3.19 -4.93
C GLU A 72 10.51 -4.25 -4.85
N GLN A 73 9.95 -4.53 -3.67
CA GLN A 73 8.86 -5.49 -3.51
C GLN A 73 7.58 -5.02 -4.20
N LYS A 74 7.27 -3.71 -4.16
CA LYS A 74 6.14 -3.16 -4.90
C LYS A 74 6.34 -3.27 -6.42
N ILE A 75 7.52 -2.91 -6.95
CA ILE A 75 7.87 -3.04 -8.37
C ILE A 75 7.87 -4.51 -8.81
N LYS A 76 8.37 -5.43 -7.98
CA LYS A 76 8.36 -6.87 -8.23
C LYS A 76 6.93 -7.39 -8.36
N SER A 77 6.04 -6.99 -7.44
CA SER A 77 4.62 -7.38 -7.50
C SER A 77 3.92 -6.84 -8.76
N LEU A 78 4.26 -5.62 -9.20
CA LEU A 78 3.75 -5.03 -10.43
C LEU A 78 4.24 -5.77 -11.66
N ARG A 79 5.53 -6.13 -11.72
CA ARG A 79 6.14 -6.90 -12.82
C ARG A 79 5.50 -8.28 -12.96
N VAL A 80 5.33 -9.00 -11.83
CA VAL A 80 4.67 -10.32 -11.81
C VAL A 80 3.25 -10.22 -12.35
N ARG A 81 2.49 -9.21 -11.91
CA ARG A 81 1.11 -9.02 -12.36
C ARG A 81 1.00 -8.65 -13.83
N TYR A 82 1.90 -7.78 -14.33
CA TYR A 82 1.99 -7.49 -15.76
C TYR A 82 2.29 -8.75 -16.57
N PHE A 83 3.23 -9.59 -16.11
CA PHE A 83 3.53 -10.87 -16.75
C PHE A 83 2.31 -11.78 -16.79
N ILE A 84 1.55 -11.91 -15.70
CA ILE A 84 0.32 -12.71 -15.65
C ILE A 84 -0.72 -12.19 -16.66
N TYR A 85 -0.99 -10.89 -16.69
CA TYR A 85 -1.95 -10.32 -17.64
C TYR A 85 -1.53 -10.53 -19.10
N HIS A 86 -0.23 -10.42 -19.39
CA HIS A 86 0.30 -10.69 -20.73
C HIS A 86 0.10 -12.15 -21.14
N GLN A 87 0.40 -13.10 -20.25
CA GLN A 87 0.16 -14.53 -20.51
C GLN A 87 -1.34 -14.83 -20.71
N GLN A 88 -2.20 -14.20 -19.91
CA GLN A 88 -3.65 -14.37 -20.02
C GLN A 88 -4.21 -13.80 -21.34
N LEU A 89 -3.69 -12.64 -21.78
CA LEU A 89 -4.05 -12.04 -23.07
C LEU A 89 -3.62 -12.89 -24.27
N LEU A 90 -2.40 -13.45 -24.25
CA LEU A 90 -1.90 -14.33 -25.30
C LEU A 90 -2.75 -15.59 -25.46
N LEU A 91 -3.16 -16.21 -24.35
CA LEU A 91 -4.03 -17.39 -24.36
C LEU A 91 -5.39 -17.07 -24.98
N LEU A 92 -6.02 -15.96 -24.59
CA LEU A 92 -7.32 -15.54 -25.13
C LEU A 92 -7.26 -15.25 -26.64
N LEU A 93 -6.23 -14.54 -27.10
CA LEU A 93 -6.00 -14.29 -28.52
C LEU A 93 -5.78 -15.59 -29.29
N GLY A 94 -4.99 -16.52 -28.74
CA GLY A 94 -4.80 -17.84 -29.33
C GLY A 94 -6.11 -18.62 -29.49
N CYS A 95 -6.94 -18.67 -28.45
CA CYS A 95 -8.27 -19.29 -28.50
C CYS A 95 -9.16 -18.62 -29.56
N PHE A 96 -9.15 -17.29 -29.64
CA PHE A 96 -9.93 -16.55 -30.63
C PHE A 96 -9.53 -16.90 -32.07
N VAL A 97 -8.22 -16.90 -32.37
CA VAL A 97 -7.70 -17.31 -33.69
C VAL A 97 -8.10 -18.75 -34.01
N HIS A 98 -8.00 -19.67 -33.04
CA HIS A 98 -8.37 -21.06 -33.23
C HIS A 98 -9.87 -21.23 -33.55
N LEU A 99 -10.73 -20.48 -32.86
CA LEU A 99 -12.17 -20.47 -33.13
C LEU A 99 -12.49 -19.94 -34.53
N VAL A 100 -11.85 -18.84 -34.95
CA VAL A 100 -12.05 -18.26 -36.29
C VAL A 100 -11.63 -19.24 -37.39
N ILE A 101 -10.46 -19.86 -37.26
CA ILE A 101 -9.98 -20.87 -38.22
C ILE A 101 -10.93 -22.07 -38.24
N GLY A 102 -11.39 -22.54 -37.08
CA GLY A 102 -12.36 -23.63 -36.98
C GLY A 102 -13.69 -23.31 -37.68
N MET A 103 -14.20 -22.08 -37.51
CA MET A 103 -15.41 -21.62 -38.20
C MET A 103 -15.21 -21.57 -39.71
N GLN A 104 -14.07 -21.05 -40.19
CA GLN A 104 -13.74 -21.04 -41.61
C GLN A 104 -13.63 -22.47 -42.17
N ASN A 105 -12.88 -23.36 -41.53
CA ASN A 105 -12.72 -24.75 -41.98
C ASN A 105 -14.07 -25.50 -42.05
N LYS A 106 -14.96 -25.28 -41.08
CA LYS A 106 -16.33 -25.82 -41.12
C LYS A 106 -17.13 -25.25 -42.29
N GLN A 107 -16.93 -23.98 -42.68
CA GLN A 107 -17.51 -23.37 -43.88
C GLN A 107 -16.97 -24.01 -45.17
N TRP A 108 -15.66 -24.21 -45.30
CA TRP A 108 -15.09 -24.85 -46.50
C TRP A 108 -15.59 -26.29 -46.71
N LYS A 109 -15.76 -27.07 -45.63
CA LYS A 109 -16.31 -28.44 -45.72
C LYS A 109 -17.76 -28.52 -46.20
N GLN A 110 -18.60 -27.53 -45.86
CA GLN A 110 -20.00 -27.49 -46.31
C GLN A 110 -20.15 -27.00 -47.77
N PHE A 111 -19.14 -26.31 -48.31
CA PHE A 111 -19.08 -25.92 -49.73
C PHE A 111 -18.34 -26.92 -50.64
N GLY A 112 -17.91 -28.08 -50.11
CA GLY A 112 -17.36 -29.17 -50.94
C GLY A 112 -15.99 -28.90 -51.57
N VAL A 113 -15.22 -27.94 -51.05
CA VAL A 113 -13.85 -27.68 -51.50
C VAL A 113 -12.91 -28.62 -50.73
N GLN A 114 -12.39 -29.65 -51.42
CA GLN A 114 -11.22 -30.43 -50.98
C GLN A 114 -9.97 -29.93 -51.70
#